data_AF-A0A0J8WMI9-F1
#
_entry.id   AF-A0A0J8WMI9-F1
#
_cell.length_a   1.000
_cell.length_b   1.000
_cell.length_c   1.000
_cell.angle_alpha   90.00
_cell.angle_beta   90.00
_cell.angle_gamma   90.00
#
_symmetry.space_group_name_H-M   'P 1'
#
loop_
_entity.id
_entity.type
_entity.pdbx_description
1 polymer ?
#
loop_
_entity_poly.entity_id
_entity_poly.type
_entity_poly.pdbx_seq_one_letter_code
_entity_poly.pdbx_strand_id
1 'polypeptide(L)'
;MRTPRQGWEYWRLNRIDDDSLQWLAISLPAARAAVDRSKVWTLIPNRQLFVANWFVTEDHHRQHEPGIWIHENIDIDEAREVALELPPVSAEDLARIMRPERGLTLDQLDRYPADKILGARVARLLRHE
;
A
#
# COMPACT_ATOMS: atom_id res chain seq x y z
N MET A 1 11.01 15.71 14.69
CA MET A 1 12.03 15.69 13.61
C MET A 1 11.79 14.43 12.79
N ARG A 2 11.18 14.57 11.59
CA ARG A 2 11.00 13.46 10.66
C ARG A 2 12.36 13.15 10.04
N THR A 3 12.87 11.94 10.24
CA THR A 3 14.04 11.46 9.47
C THR A 3 13.50 10.54 8.39
N PRO A 4 13.20 11.01 7.16
CA PRO A 4 12.78 10.12 6.11
C PRO A 4 14.02 9.44 5.55
N ARG A 5 14.24 8.17 5.89
CA ARG A 5 14.96 7.33 4.93
C ARG A 5 14.02 7.05 3.77
N GLN A 6 14.24 7.80 2.68
CA GLN A 6 13.82 7.52 1.30
C GLN A 6 12.39 7.91 0.88
N GLY A 7 11.90 9.12 1.16
CA GLY A 7 10.81 9.75 0.38
C GLY A 7 9.44 9.03 0.29
N TRP A 8 9.30 7.87 0.90
CA TRP A 8 8.07 7.10 0.99
C TRP A 8 7.10 7.79 1.94
N GLU A 9 5.84 7.80 1.54
CA GLU A 9 4.70 8.10 2.39
C GLU A 9 3.96 6.81 2.69
N TYR A 10 3.38 6.73 3.88
CA TYR A 10 2.66 5.56 4.38
C TYR A 10 1.21 5.93 4.61
N TRP A 11 0.32 5.01 4.26
CA TRP A 11 -1.11 5.28 4.27
C TRP A 11 -1.84 4.13 4.93
N ARG A 12 -2.62 4.46 5.96
CA ARG A 12 -3.64 3.58 6.52
C ARG A 12 -4.90 3.75 5.69
N LEU A 13 -5.43 2.64 5.16
CA LEU A 13 -6.66 2.64 4.38
C LEU A 13 -7.73 1.87 5.14
N ASN A 14 -8.65 2.63 5.72
CA ASN A 14 -9.86 2.10 6.33
C ASN A 14 -11.02 2.21 5.35
N ARG A 15 -11.94 1.25 5.37
CA ARG A 15 -13.12 1.29 4.51
C ARG A 15 -14.10 2.37 4.98
N ILE A 16 -14.69 3.13 4.06
CA ILE A 16 -15.57 4.25 4.43
C ILE A 16 -16.87 3.79 5.11
N ASP A 17 -17.36 2.58 4.81
CA ASP A 17 -18.65 2.10 5.32
C ASP A 17 -18.60 1.62 6.78
N ASP A 18 -17.52 0.96 7.20
CA ASP A 18 -17.41 0.34 8.51
C ASP A 18 -16.11 0.66 9.28
N ASP A 19 -15.26 1.53 8.72
CA ASP A 19 -13.96 1.92 9.28
C ASP A 19 -12.98 0.73 9.47
N SER A 20 -13.22 -0.40 8.82
CA SER A 20 -12.33 -1.55 8.90
C SER A 20 -11.00 -1.29 8.20
N LEU A 21 -9.90 -1.61 8.86
CA LEU A 21 -8.57 -1.58 8.25
C LEU A 21 -8.49 -2.62 7.12
N GLN A 22 -8.20 -2.16 5.89
CA GLN A 22 -8.09 -3.03 4.73
C GLN A 22 -6.70 -3.04 4.09
N TRP A 23 -6.02 -1.88 4.06
CA TRP A 23 -4.70 -1.81 3.45
C TRP A 23 -3.73 -0.95 4.26
N LEU A 24 -2.48 -1.39 4.25
CA LEU A 24 -1.33 -0.53 4.43
C LEU A 24 -0.76 -0.25 3.05
N ALA A 25 -0.75 1.02 2.67
CA ALA A 25 -0.25 1.43 1.38
C ALA A 25 0.97 2.34 1.51
N ILE A 26 1.75 2.41 0.44
CA ILE A 26 2.87 3.32 0.29
C ILE A 26 2.78 4.06 -1.04
N SER A 27 3.27 5.29 -1.05
CA SER A 27 3.46 6.09 -2.27
C SER A 27 4.84 6.75 -2.25
N LEU A 28 5.35 7.10 -3.44
CA LEU A 28 6.65 7.75 -3.60
C LEU A 28 6.49 9.06 -4.39
N PRO A 29 5.91 10.12 -3.78
CA PRO A 29 5.62 11.37 -4.49
C PRO A 29 6.89 12.06 -5.02
N ALA A 30 8.05 11.79 -4.40
CA ALA A 30 9.35 12.28 -4.82
C ALA A 30 10.02 11.41 -5.91
N ALA A 31 9.34 10.39 -6.45
CA ALA A 31 9.90 9.54 -7.50
C ALA A 31 10.27 10.33 -8.76
N ARG A 32 11.35 9.93 -9.43
CA ARG A 32 11.80 10.57 -10.67
C ARG A 32 10.85 10.28 -11.84
N ALA A 33 10.35 9.05 -11.94
CA ALA A 33 9.42 8.66 -12.99
C ALA A 33 8.01 9.15 -12.65
N ALA A 34 7.33 9.77 -13.62
CA ALA A 34 5.99 10.32 -13.41
C ALA A 34 4.98 9.23 -12.98
N VAL A 35 5.08 8.04 -13.58
CA VAL A 35 4.22 6.89 -13.25
C VAL A 35 4.39 6.46 -11.79
N ASP A 36 5.61 6.45 -11.26
CA ASP A 36 5.88 6.02 -9.89
C ASP A 36 5.42 7.06 -8.86
N ARG A 37 5.32 8.34 -9.23
CA ARG A 37 4.73 9.38 -8.36
C ARG A 37 3.24 9.19 -8.14
N SER A 38 2.53 8.65 -9.13
CA SER A 38 1.11 8.39 -9.04
C SER A 38 0.79 7.01 -8.47
N LYS A 39 1.72 6.06 -8.46
CA LYS A 39 1.43 4.70 -7.99
C LYS A 39 1.25 4.65 -6.48
N VAL A 40 0.35 3.76 -6.09
CA VAL A 40 0.20 3.29 -4.71
C VAL A 40 0.48 1.78 -4.68
N TRP A 41 1.35 1.35 -3.77
CA TRP A 41 1.63 -0.06 -3.53
C TRP A 41 1.02 -0.49 -2.20
N THR A 42 0.34 -1.63 -2.15
CA THR A 42 -0.28 -2.15 -0.92
C THR A 42 0.45 -3.39 -0.41
N LEU A 43 0.56 -3.52 0.92
CA LEU A 43 1.17 -4.68 1.55
C LEU A 43 0.32 -5.93 1.32
N ILE A 44 0.97 -7.02 0.91
CA ILE A 44 0.46 -8.39 0.96
C ILE A 44 1.17 -9.10 2.11
N PRO A 45 0.57 -9.17 3.32
CA PRO A 45 1.25 -9.61 4.55
C PRO A 45 1.94 -10.98 4.39
N ASN A 46 1.18 -11.99 3.96
CA ASN A 46 1.64 -13.38 3.82
C ASN A 46 2.75 -13.54 2.76
N ARG A 47 2.96 -12.55 1.89
CA ARG A 47 4.04 -12.54 0.88
C ARG A 47 5.19 -11.60 1.23
N GLN A 48 5.07 -10.77 2.28
CA GLN A 48 6.03 -9.71 2.64
C GLN A 48 6.40 -8.80 1.45
N LEU A 49 5.41 -8.46 0.63
CA LEU A 49 5.61 -7.64 -0.56
C LEU A 49 4.59 -6.51 -0.57
N PHE A 50 5.05 -5.30 -0.84
CA PHE A 50 4.22 -4.23 -1.37
C PHE A 50 4.09 -4.45 -2.88
N VAL A 51 2.86 -4.48 -3.39
CA VAL A 51 2.58 -4.70 -4.81
C VAL A 51 1.79 -3.50 -5.34
N ALA A 52 2.14 -3.01 -6.53
CA ALA A 52 1.42 -1.90 -7.14
C ALA A 52 -0.05 -2.28 -7.30
N ASN A 53 -0.94 -1.44 -6.78
CA ASN A 53 -2.36 -1.75 -6.71
C ASN A 53 -3.12 -0.71 -7.50
N TRP A 54 -3.59 -1.09 -8.69
CA TRP A 54 -4.19 -0.15 -9.65
C TRP A 54 -5.50 0.46 -9.14
N PHE A 55 -6.36 -0.30 -8.47
CA PHE A 55 -7.65 0.21 -8.01
C PHE A 55 -7.51 1.04 -6.74
N VAL A 56 -6.53 0.73 -5.88
CA VAL A 56 -6.16 1.62 -4.76
C VAL A 56 -5.49 2.89 -5.28
N THR A 57 -4.67 2.78 -6.33
CA THR A 57 -4.10 3.94 -7.02
C THR A 57 -5.21 4.84 -7.57
N GLU A 58 -6.19 4.29 -8.30
CA GLU A 58 -7.32 5.07 -8.80
C GLU A 58 -8.11 5.73 -7.66
N ASP A 59 -8.38 5.01 -6.58
CA ASP A 59 -9.10 5.53 -5.42
C ASP A 59 -8.34 6.68 -4.74
N HIS A 60 -7.03 6.54 -4.57
CA HIS A 60 -6.15 7.55 -3.95
C HIS A 60 -6.17 8.89 -4.70
N HIS A 61 -6.35 8.86 -6.03
CA HIS A 61 -6.38 10.07 -6.86
C HIS A 61 -7.78 10.65 -7.09
N ARG A 62 -8.82 10.11 -6.45
CA ARG A 62 -10.17 10.69 -6.55
C ARG A 62 -10.22 12.03 -5.84
N GLN A 63 -10.42 13.09 -6.62
CA GLN A 63 -10.47 14.46 -6.11
C GLN A 63 -11.90 14.95 -5.79
N HIS A 64 -12.95 14.31 -6.34
CA HIS A 64 -14.30 14.88 -6.37
C HIS A 64 -15.45 13.90 -6.03
N GLU A 65 -15.16 12.63 -5.75
CA GLU A 65 -16.16 11.63 -5.36
C GLU A 65 -15.64 10.85 -4.15
N PRO A 66 -16.52 10.40 -3.23
CA PRO A 66 -16.09 9.54 -2.14
C PRO A 66 -15.47 8.27 -2.73
N GLY A 67 -14.28 7.94 -2.23
CA GLY A 67 -13.58 6.70 -2.56
C GLY A 67 -14.25 5.47 -1.95
N ILE A 68 -13.53 4.37 -1.95
CA ILE A 68 -13.84 3.17 -1.16
C ILE A 68 -13.16 3.27 0.22
N TRP A 69 -11.98 3.91 0.27
CA TRP A 69 -11.16 4.00 1.48
C TRP A 69 -10.95 5.45 1.93
N ILE A 70 -10.82 5.62 3.24
CA ILE A 70 -10.23 6.81 3.86
C ILE A 70 -8.72 6.62 3.83
N HIS A 71 -7.99 7.54 3.19
CA HIS A 71 -6.53 7.50 3.11
C HIS A 71 -5.94 8.40 4.18
N GLU A 72 -5.50 7.81 5.29
CA GLU A 72 -4.84 8.53 6.38
C GLU A 72 -3.32 8.43 6.25
N ASN A 73 -2.63 9.58 6.18
CA ASN A 73 -1.18 9.63 6.11
C ASN A 73 -0.59 9.40 7.51
N ILE A 74 0.17 8.32 7.66
CA ILE A 74 0.75 7.90 8.93
C ILE A 74 2.27 7.93 8.87
N ASP A 75 2.92 7.90 10.03
CA ASP A 75 4.37 7.76 10.09
C ASP A 75 4.83 6.29 10.00
N ILE A 76 6.15 6.10 9.93
CA ILE A 76 6.73 4.76 9.78
C ILE A 76 6.55 3.88 11.02
N ASP A 77 6.47 4.45 12.22
CA ASP A 77 6.32 3.66 13.43
C ASP A 77 4.88 3.14 13.52
N GLU A 78 3.90 3.97 13.22
CA GLU A 78 2.51 3.53 13.07
C GLU A 78 2.33 2.55 11.90
N ALA A 79 2.97 2.78 10.76
CA ALA A 79 2.90 1.86 9.61
C ALA A 79 3.39 0.45 9.96
N ARG A 80 4.36 0.33 10.86
CA ARG A 80 4.87 -0.96 11.35
C ARG A 80 3.87 -1.68 12.25
N GLU A 81 3.09 -0.94 13.02
CA GLU A 81 2.01 -1.48 13.85
C GLU A 81 0.85 -1.93 12.98
N VAL A 82 0.37 -1.05 12.09
CA VAL A 82 -0.70 -1.33 11.12
C VAL A 82 -0.36 -2.55 10.24
N ALA A 83 0.90 -2.72 9.85
CA ALA A 83 1.33 -3.87 9.06
C ALA A 83 1.00 -5.23 9.72
N LEU A 84 1.03 -5.29 11.04
CA LEU A 84 0.76 -6.51 11.83
C LEU A 84 -0.72 -6.68 12.17
N GLU A 85 -1.53 -5.63 12.02
CA GLU A 85 -2.98 -5.68 12.24
C GLU A 85 -3.77 -5.97 10.96
N LEU A 86 -3.10 -5.95 9.81
CA LEU A 86 -3.76 -6.13 8.52
C LEU A 86 -4.39 -7.52 8.39
N PRO A 87 -5.64 -7.60 7.91
CA PRO A 87 -6.22 -8.88 7.55
C PRO A 87 -5.46 -9.50 6.36
N PRO A 88 -5.48 -10.84 6.21
CA PRO A 88 -5.00 -11.48 4.99
C PRO A 88 -5.75 -10.95 3.76
N VAL A 89 -5.00 -10.70 2.68
CA VAL A 89 -5.59 -10.24 1.43
C VAL A 89 -6.39 -11.36 0.78
N SER A 90 -7.63 -11.08 0.39
CA SER A 90 -8.51 -12.05 -0.24
C SER A 90 -7.98 -12.54 -1.59
N ALA A 91 -8.35 -13.76 -2.01
CA ALA A 91 -7.97 -14.29 -3.32
C ALA A 91 -8.56 -13.47 -4.48
N GLU A 92 -9.74 -12.89 -4.27
CA GLU A 92 -10.41 -12.01 -5.23
C GLU A 92 -9.61 -10.71 -5.43
N ASP A 93 -9.22 -10.05 -4.34
CA ASP A 93 -8.42 -8.83 -4.41
C ASP A 93 -7.04 -9.10 -5.01
N LEU A 94 -6.40 -10.22 -4.67
CA LEU A 94 -5.15 -10.63 -5.31
C LEU A 94 -5.32 -10.84 -6.81
N ALA A 95 -6.40 -11.50 -7.25
CA ALA A 95 -6.69 -11.70 -8.67
C ALA A 95 -6.94 -10.37 -9.38
N ARG A 96 -7.62 -9.43 -8.72
CA ARG A 96 -7.91 -8.09 -9.22
C ARG A 96 -6.64 -7.23 -9.34
N ILE A 97 -5.74 -7.26 -8.36
CA ILE A 97 -4.44 -6.57 -8.40
C ILE A 97 -3.65 -7.01 -9.64
N MET A 98 -3.62 -8.32 -9.92
CA MET A 98 -2.85 -8.91 -11.02
C MET A 98 -3.47 -8.69 -12.41
N ARG A 99 -4.66 -8.09 -12.49
CA ARG A 99 -5.37 -7.81 -13.74
C ARG A 99 -5.74 -6.33 -13.79
N PRO A 100 -4.79 -5.45 -14.14
CA PRO A 100 -5.05 -4.03 -14.17
C PRO A 100 -5.98 -3.72 -15.34
N GLU A 101 -7.12 -3.11 -15.02
CA GLU A 101 -8.13 -2.73 -16.02
C GLU A 101 -7.94 -1.28 -16.47
N ARG A 102 -7.38 -0.44 -15.60
CA ARG A 102 -7.17 1.00 -15.79
C ARG A 102 -5.97 1.50 -14.98
N GLY A 103 -5.45 2.67 -15.33
CA GLY A 103 -4.41 3.40 -14.57
C GLY A 103 -2.99 2.82 -14.65
N LEU A 104 -2.84 1.49 -14.62
CA LEU A 104 -1.57 0.78 -14.75
C LEU A 104 -1.60 -0.25 -15.88
N THR A 105 -0.44 -0.54 -16.45
CA THR A 105 -0.22 -1.69 -17.34
C THR A 105 0.37 -2.87 -16.57
N LEU A 106 0.33 -4.08 -17.15
CA LEU A 106 0.90 -5.28 -16.51
C LEU A 106 2.40 -5.11 -16.17
N ASP A 107 3.18 -4.43 -17.01
CA ASP A 107 4.60 -4.15 -16.76
C ASP A 107 4.84 -3.13 -15.63
N GLN A 108 3.81 -2.37 -15.26
CA GLN A 108 3.85 -1.39 -14.17
C GLN A 108 3.45 -1.99 -12.81
N LEU A 109 3.11 -3.29 -12.76
CA LEU A 109 2.83 -4.02 -11.52
C LEU A 109 4.14 -4.44 -10.82
N ASP A 110 4.94 -3.45 -10.45
CA ASP A 110 6.17 -3.66 -9.70
C ASP A 110 5.90 -3.91 -8.21
N ARG A 111 6.95 -4.36 -7.52
CA ARG A 111 6.86 -4.79 -6.12
C ARG A 111 8.08 -4.38 -5.32
N TYR A 112 7.84 -4.04 -4.05
CA TYR A 112 8.88 -3.71 -3.09
C TYR A 112 8.87 -4.70 -1.93
N PRO A 113 10.04 -5.24 -1.53
CA PRO A 113 10.13 -6.10 -0.34
C PRO A 113 9.79 -5.35 0.95
N ALA A 114 8.98 -5.95 1.82
CA ALA A 114 8.57 -5.34 3.08
C ALA A 114 9.75 -5.10 4.04
N ASP A 115 10.82 -5.89 3.97
CA ASP A 115 12.03 -5.68 4.79
C ASP A 115 12.77 -4.38 4.42
N LYS A 116 12.66 -3.94 3.16
CA LYS A 116 13.24 -2.68 2.69
C LYS A 116 12.42 -1.45 3.09
N ILE A 117 11.10 -1.62 3.19
CA ILE A 117 10.16 -0.55 3.50
C ILE A 117 9.95 -0.42 5.01
N LEU A 118 9.51 -1.50 5.67
CA LEU A 118 9.13 -1.51 7.09
C LEU A 118 10.28 -1.93 8.01
N GLY A 119 11.30 -2.60 7.46
CA GLY A 119 12.44 -3.12 8.19
C GLY A 119 12.36 -4.61 8.48
N ALA A 120 13.52 -5.24 8.67
CA ALA A 120 13.66 -6.69 8.83
C ALA A 120 12.88 -7.27 10.02
N ARG A 121 12.71 -6.50 11.11
CA ARG A 121 11.94 -6.94 12.28
C ARG A 121 10.47 -7.19 11.92
N VAL A 122 9.82 -6.24 11.27
CA VAL A 122 8.40 -6.35 10.87
C VAL A 122 8.23 -7.43 9.82
N ALA A 123 9.07 -7.45 8.79
CA ALA A 123 9.02 -8.50 7.76
C ALA A 123 9.15 -9.91 8.33
N ARG A 124 9.90 -10.10 9.42
CA ARG A 124 9.97 -11.39 10.12
C ARG A 124 8.68 -11.72 10.86
N LEU A 125 8.02 -10.76 11.49
CA LEU A 125 6.76 -11.00 12.21
C LEU A 125 5.64 -11.38 11.23
N LEU A 126 5.61 -10.77 10.05
CA LEU A 126 4.68 -11.14 8.96
C LEU A 126 4.84 -12.59 8.45
N ARG A 127 5.92 -13.31 8.80
CA ARG A 127 6.10 -14.74 8.46
C ARG A 127 5.40 -15.69 9.42
N HIS A 128 5.04 -15.22 10.60
CA HIS A 128 4.68 -16.05 11.74
C HIS A 128 3.18 -16.05 12.07
N GLU A 129 2.34 -15.63 11.13
CA GLU A 129 0.88 -15.72 11.21
C GLU A 129 0.29 -16.56 10.07
#